data_AF-A0A957TNV4-F1
#
_entry.id   AF-A0A957TNV4-F1
#
_cell.length_a   1.000
_cell.length_b   1.000
_cell.length_c   1.000
_cell.angle_alpha   90.00
_cell.angle_beta   90.00
_cell.angle_gamma   90.00
#
_symmetry.space_group_name_H-M   'P 1'
#
loop_
_entity.id
_entity.type
_entity.pdbx_description
1 polymer ?
#
loop_
_entity_poly.entity_id
_entity_poly.type
_entity_poly.pdbx_seq_one_letter_code
_entity_poly.pdbx_strand_id
1 'polypeptide(L)'
;ELYVVVRAEMWDDRGHKVVYVEDSSWIDETHEFESGVQESEGGSLRFDMKMDVNYNPNDYSAGNAFQSQVFNIAEAIYNDWLFWNANSGIFFDDTAEVHFEPGYGDDGSYYQPFWNEITVADGPTDNDGWDDSVMMHEWNHFADDLYGCDDSPGGSHSFFKNTGDTELAFSEGYANYYQSAARQLAGDPNARIYFDVTTAGGVNNVDLETFAASNPTLNSVFNEGAIAGMLWDLQDGADPVNDANDRIGYGVRPNQDIFTDPAYESNGDIFDDTCNVYVWLKAWHDTGKPATRDTAAAVSQNIGYTPPGFDGVVAAGQSVQAAAADAMNLMPTALATGYRWWKQLTWVVDTSTSMAGPKLDGAKTVINEQLNDLNNDPQGVDFNLYTFNHEGFANTKVFENEFYADRITNQINGLAATSSLDLDCGSIVYGLGAMKQALVNKRAGDLWLFTDGR
;
A
#
# COMPACT_ATOMS: atom_id res chain seq x y z
N GLU A 1 3.18 25.17 48.64
CA GLU A 1 3.22 23.77 48.20
C GLU A 1 2.43 23.66 46.91
N LEU A 2 3.01 23.03 45.91
CA LEU A 2 2.38 22.76 44.62
C LEU A 2 2.57 21.27 44.32
N TYR A 3 1.56 20.63 43.79
CA TYR A 3 1.57 19.21 43.45
C TYR A 3 0.83 19.06 42.12
N VAL A 4 1.41 18.29 41.21
CA VAL A 4 0.90 18.06 39.87
C VAL A 4 0.77 16.57 39.64
N VAL A 5 -0.39 16.16 39.14
CA VAL A 5 -0.63 14.83 38.57
C VAL A 5 -0.83 15.02 37.09
N VAL A 6 -0.17 14.19 36.30
CA VAL A 6 -0.39 14.10 34.85
C VAL A 6 -0.96 12.72 34.57
N ARG A 7 -2.09 12.69 33.85
CA ARG A 7 -2.71 11.46 33.38
C ARG A 7 -2.40 11.30 31.90
N ALA A 8 -2.19 10.07 31.45
CA ALA A 8 -1.97 9.75 30.05
C ALA A 8 -3.29 9.79 29.26
N GLU A 9 -3.93 10.95 29.20
CA GLU A 9 -5.17 11.18 28.47
C GLU A 9 -5.05 12.43 27.60
N MET A 10 -5.51 12.35 26.35
CA MET A 10 -5.61 13.49 25.44
C MET A 10 -7.08 13.81 25.19
N TRP A 11 -7.42 15.10 25.25
CA TRP A 11 -8.78 15.60 25.10
C TRP A 11 -8.81 16.70 24.04
N ASP A 12 -9.89 16.76 23.28
CA ASP A 12 -10.10 17.85 22.34
C ASP A 12 -10.73 19.10 23.00
N ASP A 13 -10.84 20.18 22.25
CA ASP A 13 -11.41 21.46 22.71
C ASP A 13 -12.92 21.37 23.07
N ARG A 14 -13.59 20.29 22.69
CA ARG A 14 -15.01 20.03 22.96
C ARG A 14 -15.20 19.26 24.27
N GLY A 15 -14.12 18.74 24.85
CA GLY A 15 -14.15 17.88 26.03
C GLY A 15 -14.46 16.41 25.70
N HIS A 16 -14.20 15.98 24.47
CA HIS A 16 -14.17 14.56 24.09
C HIS A 16 -12.78 13.99 24.40
N LYS A 17 -12.74 12.81 25.02
CA LYS A 17 -11.50 12.08 25.28
C LYS A 17 -11.09 11.35 24.01
N VAL A 18 -9.97 11.72 23.43
CA VAL A 18 -9.49 11.15 22.16
C VAL A 18 -8.76 9.83 22.41
N VAL A 19 -7.87 9.81 23.39
CA VAL A 19 -7.07 8.62 23.74
C VAL A 19 -6.75 8.60 25.22
N TYR A 20 -6.64 7.41 25.79
CA TYR A 20 -5.97 7.16 27.05
C TYR A 20 -5.05 5.94 26.97
N VAL A 21 -3.98 5.97 27.75
CA VAL A 21 -3.01 4.87 27.85
C VAL A 21 -3.06 4.29 29.27
N GLU A 22 -3.19 2.97 29.37
CA GLU A 22 -3.37 2.26 30.62
C GLU A 22 -2.40 1.09 30.81
N ASP A 23 -2.36 0.59 32.05
CA ASP A 23 -1.61 -0.61 32.41
C ASP A 23 -2.37 -1.89 32.00
N SER A 24 -1.64 -3.00 31.85
CA SER A 24 -2.19 -4.29 31.42
C SER A 24 -2.63 -5.15 32.61
N SER A 25 -3.17 -4.51 33.66
CA SER A 25 -3.49 -5.16 34.92
C SER A 25 -4.92 -5.74 34.96
N TRP A 26 -5.35 -6.31 36.10
CA TRP A 26 -6.71 -6.88 36.22
C TRP A 26 -7.80 -5.82 36.44
N ILE A 27 -7.39 -4.57 36.66
CA ILE A 27 -8.23 -3.39 36.77
C ILE A 27 -7.49 -2.36 35.93
N ASP A 28 -7.89 -2.20 34.68
CA ASP A 28 -7.19 -1.31 33.76
C ASP A 28 -7.24 0.13 34.32
N GLU A 29 -6.08 0.64 34.70
CA GLU A 29 -5.92 1.96 35.31
C GLU A 29 -5.10 2.83 34.35
N THR A 30 -5.70 3.94 33.91
CA THR A 30 -5.00 4.95 33.11
C THR A 30 -3.74 5.41 33.84
N HIS A 31 -2.60 5.46 33.13
CA HIS A 31 -1.33 5.84 33.73
C HIS A 31 -1.39 7.23 34.37
N GLU A 32 -1.05 7.30 35.66
CA GLU A 32 -0.95 8.55 36.42
C GLU A 32 0.49 8.76 36.93
N PHE A 33 1.03 9.96 36.71
CA PHE A 33 2.36 10.34 37.16
C PHE A 33 2.30 11.54 38.09
N GLU A 34 2.79 11.37 39.30
CA GLU A 34 2.76 12.39 40.34
C GLU A 34 4.11 13.12 40.48
N SER A 35 4.09 14.45 40.56
CA SER A 35 5.29 15.27 40.73
C SER A 35 5.92 15.20 42.13
N GLY A 36 5.21 14.59 43.09
CA GLY A 36 5.42 14.83 44.52
C GLY A 36 5.16 16.29 44.93
N VAL A 37 5.22 16.58 46.23
CA VAL A 37 5.00 17.95 46.75
C VAL A 37 6.21 18.82 46.49
N GLN A 38 6.00 19.94 45.79
CA GLN A 38 7.01 20.95 45.50
C GLN A 38 6.81 22.15 46.43
N GLU A 39 7.83 22.46 47.24
CA GLU A 39 7.84 23.64 48.10
C GLU A 39 8.38 24.86 47.33
N SER A 40 7.74 26.02 47.49
CA SER A 40 8.15 27.26 46.85
C SER A 40 7.85 28.45 47.75
N GLU A 41 8.77 29.43 47.79
CA GLU A 41 8.61 30.71 48.48
C GLU A 41 7.82 31.75 47.65
N GLY A 42 7.29 31.36 46.48
CA GLY A 42 6.57 32.22 45.52
C GLY A 42 7.42 32.64 44.31
N GLY A 43 6.76 32.94 43.18
CA GLY A 43 7.39 33.29 41.91
C GLY A 43 7.07 32.30 40.78
N SER A 44 7.81 32.38 39.67
CA SER A 44 7.73 31.38 38.59
C SER A 44 8.43 30.09 39.03
N LEU A 45 7.67 29.00 39.11
CA LEU A 45 8.20 27.66 39.35
C LEU A 45 8.45 26.99 38.00
N ARG A 46 9.68 26.53 37.76
CA ARG A 46 10.04 25.62 36.68
C ARG A 46 10.58 24.36 37.31
N PHE A 47 9.85 23.25 37.18
CA PHE A 47 10.38 21.92 37.44
C PHE A 47 10.33 21.19 36.11
N ASP A 48 11.47 20.63 35.70
CA ASP A 48 11.42 19.56 34.71
C ASP A 48 10.85 18.37 35.48
N MET A 49 9.73 17.81 35.02
CA MET A 49 9.39 16.45 35.41
C MET A 49 10.56 15.59 34.93
N LYS A 50 11.53 15.34 35.81
CA LYS A 50 12.60 14.41 35.52
C LYS A 50 11.93 13.06 35.37
N MET A 51 11.69 12.69 34.13
CA MET A 51 11.32 11.34 33.76
C MET A 51 12.52 10.48 34.23
N ASP A 52 12.28 9.59 35.20
CA ASP A 52 13.21 8.60 35.83
C ASP A 52 13.62 8.86 37.31
N VAL A 53 13.35 7.87 38.17
CA VAL A 53 14.14 7.57 39.39
C VAL A 53 14.18 6.05 39.67
N ASN A 54 14.88 5.29 38.82
CA ASN A 54 15.76 4.17 39.18
C ASN A 54 16.75 3.81 38.06
N TYR A 55 17.57 4.78 37.63
CA TYR A 55 18.75 4.54 36.78
C TYR A 55 19.71 3.49 37.38
N ASN A 56 19.74 2.30 36.78
CA ASN A 56 20.78 1.28 36.96
C ASN A 56 21.55 1.13 35.63
N PRO A 57 22.84 1.50 35.54
CA PRO A 57 23.61 1.45 34.30
C PRO A 57 23.88 0.02 33.75
N ASN A 58 23.30 -1.01 34.37
CA ASN A 58 23.40 -2.41 33.94
C ASN A 58 22.03 -3.03 33.63
N ASP A 59 20.94 -2.25 33.57
CA ASP A 59 19.58 -2.74 33.36
C ASP A 59 18.88 -1.90 32.26
N TYR A 60 18.69 -2.51 31.09
CA TYR A 60 18.07 -1.88 29.90
C TYR A 60 16.55 -2.09 29.86
N SER A 61 15.94 -2.69 30.90
CA SER A 61 14.49 -2.88 30.99
C SER A 61 13.80 -1.57 31.43
N ALA A 62 13.18 -0.85 30.47
CA ALA A 62 12.14 0.18 30.60
C ALA A 62 12.23 1.33 31.64
N GLY A 63 13.22 1.38 32.53
CA GLY A 63 13.21 2.25 33.70
C GLY A 63 13.51 3.73 33.47
N ASN A 64 13.96 4.13 32.28
CA ASN A 64 14.37 5.51 31.97
C ASN A 64 13.39 6.26 31.06
N ALA A 65 12.56 5.53 30.31
CA ALA A 65 11.76 6.09 29.22
C ALA A 65 10.25 5.82 29.34
N PHE A 66 9.82 4.93 30.25
CA PHE A 66 8.44 4.47 30.32
C PHE A 66 7.40 5.60 30.33
N GLN A 67 7.57 6.59 31.21
CA GLN A 67 6.66 7.74 31.26
C GLN A 67 6.64 8.49 29.92
N SER A 68 7.79 8.70 29.30
CA SER A 68 7.89 9.36 27.99
C SER A 68 7.20 8.54 26.89
N GLN A 69 7.37 7.21 26.91
CA GLN A 69 6.75 6.29 25.96
C GLN A 69 5.23 6.35 26.05
N VAL A 70 4.69 6.31 27.28
CA VAL A 70 3.24 6.48 27.52
C VAL A 70 2.71 7.78 26.91
N PHE A 71 3.43 8.90 27.07
CA PHE A 71 3.00 10.16 26.47
C PHE A 71 3.26 10.24 24.95
N ASN A 72 4.30 9.56 24.45
CA ASN A 72 4.57 9.44 23.02
C ASN A 72 3.44 8.66 22.32
N ILE A 73 3.02 7.54 22.91
CA ILE A 73 1.85 6.76 22.48
C ILE A 73 0.61 7.66 22.40
N ALA A 74 0.28 8.37 23.49
CA ALA A 74 -0.88 9.25 23.51
C ALA A 74 -0.78 10.38 22.45
N GLU A 75 0.42 10.92 22.21
CA GLU A 75 0.65 11.96 21.19
C GLU A 75 0.50 11.41 19.76
N ALA A 76 1.08 10.25 19.46
CA ALA A 76 0.99 9.60 18.15
C ALA A 76 -0.47 9.35 17.75
N ILE A 77 -1.23 8.73 18.65
CA ILE A 77 -2.67 8.45 18.47
C ILE A 77 -3.49 9.74 18.35
N TYR A 78 -3.16 10.77 19.15
CA TYR A 78 -3.83 12.06 19.03
C TYR A 78 -3.56 12.73 17.68
N ASN A 79 -2.36 12.58 17.12
CA ASN A 79 -2.03 13.08 15.79
C ASN A 79 -2.81 12.35 14.68
N ASP A 80 -3.05 11.04 14.82
CA ASP A 80 -3.93 10.31 13.91
C ASP A 80 -5.36 10.83 13.93
N TRP A 81 -5.91 11.04 15.14
CA TRP A 81 -7.24 11.60 15.29
C TRP A 81 -7.34 13.01 14.70
N LEU A 82 -6.30 13.84 14.87
CA LEU A 82 -6.21 15.15 14.22
C LEU A 82 -6.17 15.04 12.71
N PHE A 83 -5.37 14.10 12.17
CA PHE A 83 -5.30 13.85 10.74
C PHE A 83 -6.65 13.43 10.18
N TRP A 84 -7.31 12.47 10.83
CA TRP A 84 -8.62 11.98 10.41
C TRP A 84 -9.63 13.12 10.31
N ASN A 85 -9.79 13.86 11.42
CA ASN A 85 -10.81 14.90 11.51
C ASN A 85 -10.49 16.15 10.67
N ALA A 86 -9.23 16.31 10.23
CA ALA A 86 -8.86 17.35 9.27
C ALA A 86 -9.17 16.96 7.81
N ASN A 87 -9.24 15.67 7.50
CA ASN A 87 -9.20 15.18 6.12
C ASN A 87 -10.36 14.28 5.69
N SER A 88 -11.17 13.79 6.63
CA SER A 88 -12.39 13.03 6.36
C SER A 88 -13.63 13.92 6.27
N GLY A 89 -14.64 13.46 5.51
CA GLY A 89 -16.01 13.97 5.58
C GLY A 89 -16.79 13.45 6.78
N ILE A 90 -16.30 12.38 7.41
CA ILE A 90 -16.87 11.76 8.61
C ILE A 90 -16.04 12.14 9.83
N PHE A 91 -16.72 12.58 10.88
CA PHE A 91 -16.09 12.97 12.12
C PHE A 91 -15.87 11.73 13.02
N PHE A 92 -14.64 11.52 13.48
CA PHE A 92 -14.27 10.44 14.40
C PHE A 92 -14.50 10.89 15.84
N ASP A 93 -15.51 10.32 16.50
CA ASP A 93 -15.92 10.70 17.87
C ASP A 93 -15.75 9.54 18.87
N ASP A 94 -14.97 8.53 18.52
CA ASP A 94 -14.64 7.40 19.39
C ASP A 94 -13.30 7.60 20.10
N THR A 95 -13.18 7.01 21.28
CA THR A 95 -11.99 7.08 22.13
C THR A 95 -11.10 5.86 21.87
N ALA A 96 -9.82 6.08 21.59
CA ALA A 96 -8.85 5.00 21.53
C ALA A 96 -8.41 4.58 22.94
N GLU A 97 -8.56 3.29 23.24
CA GLU A 97 -8.02 2.61 24.42
C GLU A 97 -6.68 1.97 24.05
N VAL A 98 -5.61 2.31 24.78
CA VAL A 98 -4.26 1.82 24.48
C VAL A 98 -3.60 1.18 25.70
N HIS A 99 -3.19 -0.07 25.56
CA HIS A 99 -2.49 -0.83 26.59
C HIS A 99 -0.99 -0.77 26.36
N PHE A 100 -0.26 -0.36 27.40
CA PHE A 100 1.21 -0.38 27.39
C PHE A 100 1.76 -0.48 28.82
N GLU A 101 2.31 -1.64 29.16
CA GLU A 101 2.96 -1.88 30.46
C GLU A 101 4.27 -2.66 30.29
N PRO A 102 5.45 -2.04 30.44
CA PRO A 102 6.72 -2.73 30.32
C PRO A 102 6.93 -3.88 31.30
N GLY A 103 7.38 -5.02 30.77
CA GLY A 103 7.64 -6.25 31.50
C GLY A 103 6.47 -7.25 31.45
N TYR A 104 5.38 -6.95 30.75
CA TYR A 104 4.30 -7.89 30.47
C TYR A 104 4.66 -8.86 29.35
N GLY A 105 5.53 -8.44 28.43
CA GLY A 105 6.21 -9.31 27.47
C GLY A 105 5.41 -9.57 26.18
N ASP A 106 4.63 -8.60 25.75
CA ASP A 106 4.02 -8.56 24.44
C ASP A 106 5.10 -8.32 23.38
N ASP A 107 5.29 -9.34 22.53
CA ASP A 107 6.33 -9.38 21.50
C ASP A 107 5.87 -8.70 20.18
N GLY A 108 4.76 -7.95 20.19
CA GLY A 108 4.25 -7.21 19.04
C GLY A 108 3.02 -6.37 19.36
N SER A 109 2.89 -5.25 18.63
CA SER A 109 1.71 -4.37 18.70
C SER A 109 0.57 -4.92 17.86
N TYR A 110 -0.67 -4.68 18.26
CA TYR A 110 -1.86 -5.11 17.51
C TYR A 110 -3.14 -4.39 17.99
N TYR A 111 -4.10 -4.24 17.08
CA TYR A 111 -5.50 -3.94 17.42
C TYR A 111 -6.34 -5.20 17.67
N GLN A 112 -7.24 -5.17 18.66
CA GLN A 112 -8.23 -6.23 18.92
C GLN A 112 -9.67 -5.70 18.81
N PRO A 113 -10.44 -6.10 17.77
CA PRO A 113 -11.80 -5.58 17.56
C PRO A 113 -12.80 -6.05 18.62
N PHE A 114 -12.57 -7.18 19.29
CA PHE A 114 -13.51 -7.67 20.32
C PHE A 114 -13.56 -6.76 21.56
N TRP A 115 -12.43 -6.17 21.91
CA TRP A 115 -12.31 -5.23 23.05
C TRP A 115 -12.23 -3.78 22.60
N ASN A 116 -12.02 -3.53 21.30
CA ASN A 116 -11.80 -2.21 20.74
C ASN A 116 -10.58 -1.54 21.40
N GLU A 117 -9.48 -2.28 21.42
CA GLU A 117 -8.28 -2.00 22.22
C GLU A 117 -7.03 -2.12 21.34
N ILE A 118 -6.10 -1.19 21.52
CA ILE A 118 -4.78 -1.23 20.89
C ILE A 118 -3.77 -1.67 21.94
N THR A 119 -3.03 -2.76 21.68
CA THR A 119 -1.90 -3.17 22.49
C THR A 119 -0.60 -2.71 21.82
N VAL A 120 0.28 -2.05 22.57
CA VAL A 120 1.61 -1.64 22.10
C VAL A 120 2.67 -2.58 22.69
N ALA A 121 3.57 -3.10 21.85
CA ALA A 121 4.60 -4.04 22.26
C ALA A 121 5.51 -3.45 23.34
N ASP A 122 5.73 -4.22 24.41
CA ASP A 122 6.53 -3.83 25.55
C ASP A 122 7.74 -4.78 25.77
N GLY A 123 7.85 -5.80 24.91
CA GLY A 123 8.84 -6.85 24.99
C GLY A 123 10.29 -6.34 25.03
N PRO A 124 11.21 -7.04 25.71
CA PRO A 124 12.59 -6.59 25.87
C PRO A 124 13.37 -6.58 24.55
N THR A 125 12.88 -7.24 23.50
CA THR A 125 13.49 -7.27 22.17
C THR A 125 12.85 -6.32 21.17
N ASP A 126 11.58 -5.97 21.38
CA ASP A 126 10.74 -5.18 20.49
C ASP A 126 9.81 -4.33 21.37
N ASN A 127 10.19 -3.07 21.57
CA ASN A 127 9.45 -2.16 22.43
C ASN A 127 9.03 -0.96 21.60
N ASP A 128 7.74 -0.88 21.31
CA ASP A 128 7.19 0.01 20.30
C ASP A 128 6.75 1.35 20.89
N GLY A 129 7.04 1.61 22.17
CA GLY A 129 6.65 2.84 22.86
C GLY A 129 7.27 4.13 22.27
N TRP A 130 8.16 4.00 21.28
CA TRP A 130 8.75 5.09 20.50
C TRP A 130 8.48 4.99 18.99
N ASP A 131 7.79 3.94 18.55
CA ASP A 131 7.61 3.62 17.15
C ASP A 131 6.30 4.19 16.62
N ASP A 132 6.29 5.51 16.37
CA ASP A 132 5.10 6.24 15.91
C ASP A 132 4.42 5.54 14.73
N SER A 133 5.18 5.02 13.78
CA SER A 133 4.63 4.27 12.65
C SER A 133 3.87 3.02 13.06
N VAL A 134 4.30 2.31 14.09
CA VAL A 134 3.61 1.09 14.58
C VAL A 134 2.34 1.49 15.33
N MET A 135 2.44 2.43 16.27
CA MET A 135 1.28 2.88 17.06
C MET A 135 0.17 3.45 16.16
N MET A 136 0.56 4.24 15.15
CA MET A 136 -0.38 4.87 14.21
C MET A 136 -0.93 3.89 13.17
N HIS A 137 -0.18 2.82 12.87
CA HIS A 137 -0.67 1.70 12.07
C HIS A 137 -1.82 0.99 12.82
N GLU A 138 -1.62 0.63 14.09
CA GLU A 138 -2.66 -0.05 14.88
C GLU A 138 -3.89 0.83 15.11
N TRP A 139 -3.70 2.15 15.27
CA TRP A 139 -4.83 3.07 15.32
C TRP A 139 -5.66 3.06 14.04
N ASN A 140 -5.02 2.88 12.88
CA ASN A 140 -5.78 2.80 11.64
C ASN A 140 -6.63 1.53 11.55
N HIS A 141 -6.18 0.40 12.11
CA HIS A 141 -7.02 -0.79 12.25
C HIS A 141 -8.24 -0.52 13.15
N PHE A 142 -8.05 0.17 14.27
CA PHE A 142 -9.16 0.66 15.10
C PHE A 142 -10.13 1.56 14.30
N ALA A 143 -9.59 2.41 13.43
CA ALA A 143 -10.43 3.26 12.59
C ALA A 143 -11.14 2.51 11.45
N ASP A 144 -10.55 1.44 10.92
CA ASP A 144 -11.16 0.56 9.91
C ASP A 144 -12.37 -0.18 10.49
N ASP A 145 -12.23 -0.78 11.67
CA ASP A 145 -13.32 -1.53 12.37
C ASP A 145 -14.54 -0.64 12.66
N LEU A 146 -14.33 0.66 12.91
CA LEU A 146 -15.41 1.59 13.22
C LEU A 146 -16.01 2.32 12.00
N TYR A 147 -15.19 2.68 11.02
CA TYR A 147 -15.57 3.62 9.95
C TYR A 147 -15.13 3.20 8.55
N GLY A 148 -14.32 2.16 8.46
CA GLY A 148 -13.87 1.60 7.20
C GLY A 148 -14.76 0.45 6.74
N CYS A 149 -14.18 -0.42 5.94
CA CYS A 149 -14.88 -1.57 5.38
C CYS A 149 -14.74 -2.80 6.28
N ASP A 150 -13.59 -2.91 6.98
CA ASP A 150 -13.14 -4.01 7.83
C ASP A 150 -13.71 -5.41 7.51
N ASP A 151 -13.01 -6.13 6.64
CA ASP A 151 -13.21 -7.56 6.38
C ASP A 151 -11.86 -8.29 6.32
N SER A 152 -10.88 -7.80 7.08
CA SER A 152 -9.58 -8.45 7.12
C SER A 152 -9.69 -9.75 7.94
N PRO A 153 -9.34 -10.91 7.38
CA PRO A 153 -9.33 -12.16 8.14
C PRO A 153 -8.21 -12.22 9.19
N GLY A 154 -7.35 -11.20 9.22
CA GLY A 154 -6.12 -11.16 10.00
C GLY A 154 -5.10 -12.23 9.56
N GLY A 155 -3.95 -12.25 10.23
CA GLY A 155 -2.96 -13.31 10.09
C GLY A 155 -1.56 -12.80 9.76
N SER A 156 -0.65 -13.74 9.46
CA SER A 156 0.76 -13.39 9.24
C SER A 156 0.96 -12.60 7.95
N HIS A 157 1.39 -11.36 8.10
CA HIS A 157 1.72 -10.43 7.02
C HIS A 157 3.15 -9.87 7.23
N SER A 158 3.65 -9.11 6.25
CA SER A 158 4.84 -8.27 6.33
C SER A 158 5.10 -7.61 4.98
N PHE A 159 5.75 -6.44 4.99
CA PHE A 159 6.18 -5.71 3.79
C PHE A 159 6.91 -6.59 2.77
N PHE A 160 7.65 -7.60 3.24
CA PHE A 160 8.48 -8.45 2.39
C PHE A 160 7.85 -9.81 2.04
N LYS A 161 6.53 -9.94 2.20
CA LYS A 161 5.76 -11.16 1.97
C LYS A 161 4.49 -10.87 1.19
N ASN A 162 4.16 -11.75 0.23
CA ASN A 162 2.80 -11.79 -0.32
C ASN A 162 1.93 -12.61 0.63
N THR A 163 0.89 -12.02 1.20
CA THR A 163 -0.05 -12.66 2.13
C THR A 163 -0.82 -13.80 1.46
N GLY A 164 -1.07 -13.63 0.16
CA GLY A 164 -1.96 -14.48 -0.63
C GLY A 164 -3.45 -14.20 -0.43
N ASP A 165 -3.75 -13.14 0.33
CA ASP A 165 -5.07 -12.64 0.63
C ASP A 165 -5.10 -11.13 0.36
N THR A 166 -5.99 -10.69 -0.54
CA THR A 166 -6.05 -9.30 -0.97
C THR A 166 -6.79 -8.37 0.00
N GLU A 167 -7.61 -8.93 0.90
CA GLU A 167 -8.26 -8.16 1.98
C GLU A 167 -7.22 -7.87 3.05
N LEU A 168 -6.50 -8.90 3.52
CA LEU A 168 -5.40 -8.72 4.46
C LEU A 168 -4.34 -7.77 3.90
N ALA A 169 -3.91 -7.95 2.64
CA ALA A 169 -2.91 -7.06 2.05
C ALA A 169 -3.39 -5.59 1.98
N PHE A 170 -4.69 -5.37 1.75
CA PHE A 170 -5.24 -4.02 1.66
C PHE A 170 -5.36 -3.35 3.03
N SER A 171 -5.94 -4.03 4.01
CA SER A 171 -6.06 -3.54 5.39
C SER A 171 -4.69 -3.14 5.95
N GLU A 172 -3.71 -4.06 5.89
CA GLU A 172 -2.34 -3.79 6.35
C GLU A 172 -1.64 -2.70 5.51
N GLY A 173 -1.90 -2.66 4.20
CA GLY A 173 -1.31 -1.67 3.31
C GLY A 173 -1.86 -0.26 3.53
N TYR A 174 -3.14 -0.14 3.85
CA TYR A 174 -3.77 1.14 4.16
C TYR A 174 -3.26 1.66 5.50
N ALA A 175 -3.17 0.82 6.54
CA ALA A 175 -2.59 1.18 7.83
C ALA A 175 -1.11 1.64 7.71
N ASN A 176 -0.32 0.92 6.91
CA ASN A 176 1.06 1.29 6.60
C ASN A 176 1.19 2.64 5.88
N TYR A 177 0.23 2.98 5.01
CA TYR A 177 0.16 4.29 4.37
C TYR A 177 -0.34 5.39 5.34
N TYR A 178 -1.33 5.07 6.18
CA TYR A 178 -2.01 6.03 7.05
C TYR A 178 -1.06 6.67 8.05
N GLN A 179 -0.23 5.86 8.73
CA GLN A 179 0.79 6.38 9.66
C GLN A 179 1.71 7.40 8.97
N SER A 180 2.09 7.15 7.71
CA SER A 180 2.94 8.04 6.92
C SER A 180 2.20 9.33 6.58
N ALA A 181 0.93 9.24 6.19
CA ALA A 181 0.11 10.39 5.86
C ALA A 181 -0.14 11.31 7.08
N ALA A 182 -0.44 10.73 8.23
CA ALA A 182 -0.65 11.45 9.48
C ALA A 182 0.64 12.12 9.99
N ARG A 183 1.78 11.43 9.94
CA ARG A 183 3.09 12.02 10.28
C ARG A 183 3.49 13.15 9.31
N GLN A 184 3.15 13.02 8.02
CA GLN A 184 3.39 14.10 7.05
C GLN A 184 2.62 15.37 7.43
N LEU A 185 1.37 15.23 7.89
CA LEU A 185 0.57 16.36 8.37
C LEU A 185 1.12 16.96 9.67
N ALA A 186 1.66 16.12 10.56
CA ALA A 186 2.36 16.55 11.77
C ALA A 186 3.71 17.25 11.48
N GLY A 187 4.14 17.27 10.22
CA GLY A 187 5.35 17.97 9.76
C GLY A 187 6.63 17.15 9.87
N ASP A 188 6.52 15.82 9.96
CA ASP A 188 7.68 14.94 9.98
C ASP A 188 8.38 14.91 8.59
N PRO A 189 9.65 15.32 8.48
CA PRO A 189 10.38 15.30 7.22
C PRO A 189 10.66 13.88 6.68
N ASN A 190 10.52 12.85 7.51
CA ASN A 190 10.74 11.44 7.17
C ASN A 190 9.42 10.65 7.14
N ALA A 191 8.28 11.33 7.00
CA ALA A 191 6.96 10.70 7.02
C ALA A 191 6.80 9.55 6.01
N ARG A 192 7.50 9.57 4.87
CA ARG A 192 7.49 8.49 3.86
C ARG A 192 8.14 7.17 4.32
N ILE A 193 8.83 7.18 5.46
CA ILE A 193 9.54 6.04 6.01
C ILE A 193 8.71 5.45 7.14
N TYR A 194 8.19 4.24 6.92
CA TYR A 194 7.76 3.36 8.00
C TYR A 194 8.99 2.91 8.80
N PHE A 195 8.88 2.87 10.13
CA PHE A 195 9.94 2.37 11.00
C PHE A 195 9.41 1.54 12.17
N ASP A 196 10.21 0.57 12.57
CA ASP A 196 10.04 -0.25 13.76
C ASP A 196 11.47 -0.49 14.29
N VAL A 197 11.70 -0.12 15.55
CA VAL A 197 13.02 -0.07 16.17
C VAL A 197 13.11 -1.04 17.34
N THR A 198 13.71 -2.19 17.05
CA THR A 198 14.11 -3.14 18.09
C THR A 198 14.98 -2.50 19.17
N THR A 199 14.87 -2.99 20.42
CA THR A 199 15.64 -2.52 21.59
C THR A 199 17.17 -2.65 21.40
N ALA A 200 17.62 -3.50 20.47
CA ALA A 200 19.04 -3.67 20.10
C ALA A 200 19.56 -2.59 19.14
N GLY A 201 18.72 -1.63 18.72
CA GLY A 201 19.04 -0.57 17.75
C GLY A 201 19.02 -1.05 16.30
N GLY A 202 18.44 -2.23 16.02
CA GLY A 202 18.06 -2.62 14.67
C GLY A 202 16.82 -1.83 14.26
N VAL A 203 16.78 -1.35 13.01
CA VAL A 203 15.65 -0.60 12.46
C VAL A 203 15.10 -1.36 11.27
N ASN A 204 13.87 -1.83 11.38
CA ASN A 204 13.05 -2.27 10.27
C ASN A 204 12.45 -1.00 9.65
N ASN A 205 13.02 -0.52 8.54
CA ASN A 205 12.43 0.61 7.83
C ASN A 205 12.05 0.26 6.40
N VAL A 206 10.97 0.89 5.95
CA VAL A 206 10.46 0.78 4.59
C VAL A 206 10.17 2.18 4.07
N ASP A 207 10.75 2.49 2.93
CA ASP A 207 10.54 3.76 2.24
C ASP A 207 9.44 3.58 1.20
N LEU A 208 8.23 4.08 1.50
CA LEU A 208 7.04 3.86 0.68
C LEU A 208 7.25 4.39 -0.75
N GLU A 209 7.93 5.53 -0.87
CA GLU A 209 8.29 6.20 -2.12
C GLU A 209 9.09 5.31 -3.08
N THR A 210 9.98 4.48 -2.54
CA THR A 210 10.91 3.68 -3.35
C THR A 210 10.60 2.19 -3.28
N PHE A 211 9.49 1.81 -2.64
CA PHE A 211 9.14 0.42 -2.41
C PHE A 211 9.01 -0.34 -3.73
N ALA A 212 8.25 0.22 -4.69
CA ALA A 212 8.02 -0.39 -5.99
C ALA A 212 9.30 -0.60 -6.80
N ALA A 213 10.22 0.37 -6.76
CA ALA A 213 11.50 0.29 -7.44
C ALA A 213 12.46 -0.70 -6.78
N SER A 214 12.44 -0.76 -5.44
CA SER A 214 13.34 -1.59 -4.65
C SER A 214 12.90 -3.05 -4.57
N ASN A 215 11.59 -3.32 -4.69
CA ASN A 215 10.99 -4.63 -4.47
C ASN A 215 10.08 -5.10 -5.61
N PRO A 216 10.54 -5.11 -6.88
CA PRO A 216 9.66 -5.31 -8.05
C PRO A 216 8.90 -6.65 -8.09
N THR A 217 9.34 -7.67 -7.32
CA THR A 217 8.63 -8.97 -7.20
C THR A 217 7.53 -8.96 -6.13
N LEU A 218 7.41 -7.87 -5.37
CA LEU A 218 6.41 -7.64 -4.34
C LEU A 218 5.36 -6.61 -4.76
N ASN A 219 5.48 -6.01 -5.95
CA ASN A 219 4.57 -4.99 -6.49
C ASN A 219 3.18 -5.56 -6.85
N SER A 220 2.48 -6.14 -5.88
CA SER A 220 1.29 -6.94 -6.08
C SER A 220 0.16 -6.54 -5.16
N VAL A 221 -1.06 -6.81 -5.62
CA VAL A 221 -2.29 -6.76 -4.80
C VAL A 221 -2.28 -7.67 -3.57
N PHE A 222 -1.31 -8.58 -3.44
CA PHE A 222 -1.14 -9.48 -2.30
C PHE A 222 -0.09 -8.99 -1.28
N ASN A 223 0.44 -7.78 -1.43
CA ASN A 223 1.50 -7.25 -0.57
C ASN A 223 1.10 -5.90 0.01
N GLU A 224 1.20 -5.78 1.32
CA GLU A 224 0.87 -4.55 2.06
C GLU A 224 1.77 -3.37 1.66
N GLY A 225 3.05 -3.60 1.43
CA GLY A 225 4.00 -2.55 1.04
C GLY A 225 3.71 -1.96 -0.33
N ALA A 226 3.28 -2.80 -1.27
CA ALA A 226 2.83 -2.37 -2.58
C ALA A 226 1.55 -1.53 -2.50
N ILE A 227 0.60 -1.91 -1.64
CA ILE A 227 -0.63 -1.12 -1.45
C ILE A 227 -0.32 0.20 -0.74
N ALA A 228 0.56 0.20 0.26
CA ALA A 228 1.01 1.40 0.94
C ALA A 228 1.72 2.37 -0.02
N GLY A 229 2.62 1.88 -0.88
CA GLY A 229 3.27 2.67 -1.94
C GLY A 229 2.26 3.23 -2.94
N MET A 230 1.28 2.43 -3.37
CA MET A 230 0.21 2.91 -4.25
C MET A 230 -0.56 4.09 -3.63
N LEU A 231 -0.97 3.97 -2.37
CA LEU A 231 -1.73 5.02 -1.68
C LEU A 231 -0.86 6.26 -1.43
N TRP A 232 0.43 6.05 -1.15
CA TRP A 232 1.42 7.11 -1.04
C TRP A 232 1.52 7.92 -2.34
N ASP A 233 1.80 7.27 -3.48
CA ASP A 233 1.91 7.93 -4.80
C ASP A 233 0.62 8.68 -5.21
N LEU A 234 -0.56 8.17 -4.82
CA LEU A 234 -1.84 8.85 -5.09
C LEU A 234 -1.96 10.17 -4.30
N GLN A 235 -1.34 10.24 -3.12
CA GLN A 235 -1.40 11.37 -2.22
C GLN A 235 -0.28 12.38 -2.46
N ASP A 236 0.95 11.89 -2.51
CA ASP A 236 2.14 12.66 -2.25
C ASP A 236 2.58 13.43 -3.50
N GLY A 237 3.78 14.01 -3.52
CA GLY A 237 4.13 14.95 -4.59
C GLY A 237 4.92 14.28 -5.69
N ALA A 238 4.39 14.21 -6.91
CA ALA A 238 5.02 13.69 -8.13
C ALA A 238 6.57 13.60 -8.07
N ASP A 239 7.10 12.39 -8.03
CA ASP A 239 8.54 12.10 -8.05
C ASP A 239 8.95 11.22 -9.25
N PRO A 240 8.85 11.72 -10.49
CA PRO A 240 9.25 10.97 -11.68
C PRO A 240 10.76 10.66 -11.76
N VAL A 241 11.55 11.14 -10.79
CA VAL A 241 13.00 10.89 -10.71
C VAL A 241 13.28 9.59 -9.98
N ASN A 242 12.62 9.36 -8.85
CA ASN A 242 12.80 8.15 -8.04
C ASN A 242 11.74 7.09 -8.36
N ASP A 243 10.53 7.54 -8.75
CA ASP A 243 9.40 6.72 -9.15
C ASP A 243 8.90 7.16 -10.54
N ALA A 244 9.39 6.49 -11.60
CA ALA A 244 9.18 6.98 -12.96
C ALA A 244 7.72 6.96 -13.48
N ASN A 245 6.78 6.29 -12.78
CA ASN A 245 5.35 6.37 -13.11
C ASN A 245 4.56 7.27 -12.17
N ASP A 246 5.08 7.62 -11.00
CA ASP A 246 4.51 8.68 -10.20
C ASP A 246 4.72 10.05 -10.88
N ARG A 247 3.59 10.63 -11.27
CA ARG A 247 3.49 11.95 -11.91
C ARG A 247 2.31 12.74 -11.36
N ILE A 248 1.74 12.30 -10.23
CA ILE A 248 0.49 12.82 -9.68
C ILE A 248 0.70 13.28 -8.23
N GLY A 249 -0.40 13.59 -7.54
CA GLY A 249 -0.35 14.11 -6.19
C GLY A 249 -1.64 14.81 -5.83
N TYR A 250 -2.61 14.02 -5.38
CA TYR A 250 -3.95 14.50 -5.13
C TYR A 250 -4.17 14.97 -3.68
N GLY A 251 -3.16 14.82 -2.83
CA GLY A 251 -3.25 15.02 -1.39
C GLY A 251 -3.97 13.87 -0.69
N VAL A 252 -4.10 13.99 0.63
CA VAL A 252 -4.60 12.94 1.52
C VAL A 252 -6.10 12.64 1.35
N ARG A 253 -6.90 13.65 1.00
CA ARG A 253 -8.37 13.60 1.06
C ARG A 253 -8.99 12.51 0.17
N PRO A 254 -8.59 12.34 -1.11
CA PRO A 254 -9.17 11.31 -1.95
C PRO A 254 -9.05 9.90 -1.36
N ASN A 255 -7.92 9.56 -0.72
CA ASN A 255 -7.75 8.22 -0.16
C ASN A 255 -8.71 7.98 1.00
N GLN A 256 -8.78 8.94 1.93
CA GLN A 256 -9.65 8.85 3.10
C GLN A 256 -11.15 8.96 2.75
N ASP A 257 -11.50 9.77 1.76
CA ASP A 257 -12.86 9.85 1.23
C ASP A 257 -13.31 8.49 0.72
N ILE A 258 -12.45 7.72 0.01
CA ILE A 258 -12.82 6.38 -0.47
C ILE A 258 -12.86 5.35 0.65
N PHE A 259 -11.89 5.39 1.56
CA PHE A 259 -11.83 4.48 2.70
C PHE A 259 -13.12 4.48 3.54
N THR A 260 -13.77 5.65 3.63
CA THR A 260 -15.02 5.84 4.38
C THR A 260 -16.27 5.93 3.48
N ASP A 261 -16.14 5.72 2.17
CA ASP A 261 -17.28 5.82 1.25
C ASP A 261 -18.12 4.54 1.27
N PRO A 262 -19.45 4.62 1.32
CA PRO A 262 -20.32 3.45 1.21
C PRO A 262 -20.11 2.63 -0.07
N ALA A 263 -19.59 3.23 -1.15
CA ALA A 263 -19.22 2.53 -2.38
C ALA A 263 -18.06 1.53 -2.18
N TYR A 264 -17.22 1.75 -1.17
CA TYR A 264 -16.18 0.82 -0.73
C TYR A 264 -16.72 -0.11 0.37
N GLU A 265 -17.21 0.43 1.48
CA GLU A 265 -17.69 -0.30 2.67
C GLU A 265 -18.75 -1.37 2.35
N SER A 266 -19.75 -1.03 1.53
CA SER A 266 -20.86 -1.94 1.23
C SER A 266 -20.78 -2.55 -0.16
N ASN A 267 -19.88 -2.06 -1.03
CA ASN A 267 -19.85 -2.40 -2.47
C ASN A 267 -21.23 -2.39 -3.18
N GLY A 268 -22.23 -1.69 -2.61
CA GLY A 268 -23.62 -1.70 -3.07
C GLY A 268 -24.47 -2.92 -2.68
N ASP A 269 -24.00 -3.81 -1.80
CA ASP A 269 -24.70 -4.97 -1.24
C ASP A 269 -24.50 -5.05 0.29
N ILE A 270 -25.59 -5.10 1.06
CA ILE A 270 -25.57 -5.21 2.52
C ILE A 270 -25.10 -6.58 3.04
N PHE A 271 -24.70 -7.49 2.14
CA PHE A 271 -24.27 -8.87 2.44
C PHE A 271 -22.91 -9.23 1.82
N ASP A 272 -22.24 -8.31 1.12
CA ASP A 272 -20.92 -8.52 0.52
C ASP A 272 -19.94 -7.50 1.12
N ASP A 273 -19.08 -8.01 1.99
CA ASP A 273 -18.07 -7.32 2.79
C ASP A 273 -16.68 -7.35 2.13
N THR A 274 -16.55 -7.73 0.85
CA THR A 274 -15.23 -7.83 0.20
C THR A 274 -14.43 -6.50 0.21
N CYS A 275 -13.46 -6.36 1.13
CA CYS A 275 -12.67 -5.13 1.34
C CYS A 275 -11.26 -5.19 0.71
N ASN A 276 -11.17 -5.36 -0.62
CA ASN A 276 -9.87 -5.40 -1.31
C ASN A 276 -9.58 -4.20 -2.21
N VAL A 277 -8.32 -4.10 -2.65
CA VAL A 277 -7.82 -3.01 -3.50
C VAL A 277 -8.62 -2.80 -4.79
N TYR A 278 -9.22 -3.84 -5.36
CA TYR A 278 -10.00 -3.67 -6.59
C TYR A 278 -11.37 -3.05 -6.33
N VAL A 279 -12.02 -3.39 -5.21
CA VAL A 279 -13.25 -2.75 -4.76
C VAL A 279 -12.96 -1.28 -4.44
N TRP A 280 -11.84 -1.01 -3.78
CA TRP A 280 -11.37 0.35 -3.53
C TRP A 280 -11.13 1.16 -4.82
N LEU A 281 -10.44 0.59 -5.82
CA LEU A 281 -10.21 1.24 -7.12
C LEU A 281 -11.51 1.47 -7.89
N LYS A 282 -12.49 0.57 -7.74
CA LYS A 282 -13.82 0.75 -8.32
C LYS A 282 -14.56 1.90 -7.63
N ALA A 283 -14.53 1.97 -6.29
CA ALA A 283 -15.11 3.07 -5.53
C ALA A 283 -14.44 4.41 -5.87
N TRP A 284 -13.11 4.43 -6.02
CA TRP A 284 -12.36 5.59 -6.51
C TRP A 284 -12.91 6.12 -7.84
N HIS A 285 -13.07 5.23 -8.82
CA HIS A 285 -13.62 5.59 -10.12
C HIS A 285 -15.10 6.00 -10.05
N ASP A 286 -15.94 5.22 -9.37
CA ASP A 286 -17.41 5.41 -9.34
C ASP A 286 -17.82 6.67 -8.56
N THR A 287 -17.03 7.09 -7.57
CA THR A 287 -17.21 8.36 -6.84
C THR A 287 -16.59 9.56 -7.54
N GLY A 288 -16.00 9.35 -8.73
CA GLY A 288 -15.52 10.43 -9.59
C GLY A 288 -14.15 11.00 -9.20
N LYS A 289 -13.34 10.27 -8.44
CA LYS A 289 -11.93 10.64 -8.22
C LYS A 289 -11.15 10.57 -9.54
N PRO A 290 -9.99 11.25 -9.66
CA PRO A 290 -9.23 11.28 -10.92
C PRO A 290 -8.86 9.88 -11.40
N ALA A 291 -9.41 9.46 -12.55
CA ALA A 291 -9.13 8.17 -13.19
C ALA A 291 -8.39 8.39 -14.52
N THR A 292 -7.22 9.02 -14.43
CA THR A 292 -6.43 9.43 -15.59
C THR A 292 -5.38 8.36 -15.96
N ARG A 293 -4.71 8.53 -17.10
CA ARG A 293 -3.51 7.76 -17.45
C ARG A 293 -2.46 7.79 -16.34
N ASP A 294 -2.19 8.98 -15.78
CA ASP A 294 -1.11 9.13 -14.80
C ASP A 294 -1.51 8.44 -13.47
N THR A 295 -2.79 8.48 -13.11
CA THR A 295 -3.35 7.66 -12.02
C THR A 295 -3.19 6.16 -12.28
N ALA A 296 -3.53 5.70 -13.48
CA ALA A 296 -3.41 4.29 -13.86
C ALA A 296 -1.95 3.82 -13.83
N ALA A 297 -1.01 4.69 -14.19
CA ALA A 297 0.42 4.42 -14.17
C ALA A 297 0.95 4.26 -12.73
N ALA A 298 0.61 5.17 -11.82
CA ALA A 298 0.98 5.08 -10.40
C ALA A 298 0.42 3.80 -9.74
N VAL A 299 -0.87 3.50 -10.01
CA VAL A 299 -1.51 2.26 -9.52
C VAL A 299 -0.81 1.02 -10.08
N SER A 300 -0.60 0.96 -11.39
CA SER A 300 -0.04 -0.22 -12.05
C SER A 300 1.43 -0.47 -11.71
N GLN A 301 2.18 0.58 -11.38
CA GLN A 301 3.56 0.44 -10.90
C GLN A 301 3.62 -0.34 -9.59
N ASN A 302 2.73 -0.01 -8.66
CA ASN A 302 2.75 -0.55 -7.31
C ASN A 302 2.10 -1.92 -7.21
N ILE A 303 0.97 -2.16 -7.88
CA ILE A 303 0.20 -3.41 -7.71
C ILE A 303 0.05 -4.24 -9.00
N GLY A 304 0.72 -3.86 -10.09
CA GLY A 304 0.57 -4.49 -11.40
C GLY A 304 1.33 -5.80 -11.60
N TYR A 305 2.12 -6.26 -10.62
CA TYR A 305 2.76 -7.57 -10.64
C TYR A 305 1.86 -8.63 -10.00
N THR A 306 1.85 -9.82 -10.58
CA THR A 306 1.20 -10.98 -9.98
C THR A 306 2.25 -12.05 -9.70
N PRO A 307 2.44 -12.44 -8.44
CA PRO A 307 3.47 -13.38 -8.04
C PRO A 307 3.24 -14.79 -8.61
N PRO A 308 4.31 -15.57 -8.85
CA PRO A 308 4.18 -16.94 -9.34
C PRO A 308 3.35 -17.80 -8.39
N GLY A 309 2.42 -18.58 -8.94
CA GLY A 309 1.50 -19.42 -8.17
C GLY A 309 0.18 -18.73 -7.78
N PHE A 310 0.07 -17.41 -7.97
CA PHE A 310 -1.17 -16.65 -7.74
C PHE A 310 -2.00 -16.43 -8.99
N ASP A 311 -1.49 -16.82 -10.18
CA ASP A 311 -2.19 -16.71 -11.48
C ASP A 311 -3.60 -17.35 -11.46
N GLY A 312 -3.76 -18.43 -10.69
CA GLY A 312 -5.02 -19.14 -10.53
C GLY A 312 -6.02 -18.48 -9.56
N VAL A 313 -5.53 -17.70 -8.59
CA VAL A 313 -6.35 -16.98 -7.60
C VAL A 313 -7.09 -15.84 -8.28
N VAL A 314 -6.39 -15.06 -9.11
CA VAL A 314 -7.01 -14.01 -9.92
C VAL A 314 -8.08 -14.62 -10.86
N ALA A 315 -7.83 -15.80 -11.44
CA ALA A 315 -8.73 -16.47 -12.38
C ALA A 315 -9.92 -17.18 -11.73
N ALA A 316 -9.78 -17.66 -10.48
CA ALA A 316 -10.87 -18.28 -9.72
C ALA A 316 -11.99 -17.28 -9.38
N GLY A 317 -11.67 -15.99 -9.24
CA GLY A 317 -12.65 -14.91 -9.14
C GLY A 317 -13.42 -14.60 -10.44
N GLN A 318 -13.11 -15.26 -11.57
CA GLN A 318 -13.71 -15.00 -12.90
C GLN A 318 -14.67 -16.08 -13.40
N SER A 319 -15.34 -16.84 -12.54
CA SER A 319 -16.42 -17.73 -13.01
C SER A 319 -17.72 -16.97 -13.36
N VAL A 320 -17.63 -15.91 -14.15
CA VAL A 320 -18.79 -15.29 -14.81
C VAL A 320 -18.77 -15.71 -16.27
N GLN A 321 -19.78 -16.51 -16.64
CA GLN A 321 -19.98 -16.99 -18.01
C GLN A 321 -19.95 -15.83 -19.02
N ALA A 322 -19.09 -15.96 -20.02
CA ALA A 322 -19.04 -15.10 -21.17
C ALA A 322 -20.43 -14.98 -21.83
N ALA A 323 -20.99 -13.77 -21.80
CA ALA A 323 -22.07 -13.35 -22.69
C ALA A 323 -21.67 -12.02 -23.33
N ALA A 324 -22.08 -11.90 -24.59
CA ALA A 324 -21.57 -11.00 -25.60
C ALA A 324 -21.63 -9.50 -25.27
N ALA A 325 -20.82 -8.76 -26.04
CA ALA A 325 -20.83 -7.31 -26.19
C ALA A 325 -22.25 -6.69 -26.28
N ASP A 326 -22.32 -5.43 -25.82
CA ASP A 326 -23.48 -4.55 -25.65
C ASP A 326 -24.32 -4.76 -24.37
N ALA A 327 -23.95 -4.02 -23.30
CA ALA A 327 -24.88 -3.18 -22.54
C ALA A 327 -24.13 -2.42 -21.45
N MET A 328 -24.18 -1.08 -21.52
CA MET A 328 -24.12 -0.23 -20.34
C MET A 328 -25.24 -0.65 -19.36
N ASN A 329 -24.89 -0.65 -18.09
CA ASN A 329 -25.75 -0.62 -16.90
C ASN A 329 -26.27 -1.97 -16.34
N LEU A 330 -25.88 -2.19 -15.08
CA LEU A 330 -26.45 -3.08 -14.06
C LEU A 330 -26.14 -4.58 -14.20
N MET A 331 -24.94 -4.97 -13.76
CA MET A 331 -24.65 -6.30 -13.24
C MET A 331 -24.32 -6.15 -11.75
N PRO A 332 -25.11 -6.70 -10.81
CA PRO A 332 -24.70 -6.83 -9.42
C PRO A 332 -23.76 -8.03 -9.25
N THR A 333 -22.82 -7.92 -8.32
CA THR A 333 -22.08 -9.01 -7.65
C THR A 333 -21.29 -9.95 -8.57
N ALA A 334 -20.10 -9.53 -8.94
CA ALA A 334 -18.96 -10.41 -9.12
C ALA A 334 -17.81 -9.77 -8.33
N LEU A 335 -17.18 -10.52 -7.43
CA LEU A 335 -15.90 -10.17 -6.77
C LEU A 335 -15.09 -9.34 -7.76
N ALA A 336 -14.74 -8.09 -7.43
CA ALA A 336 -14.13 -7.18 -8.39
C ALA A 336 -12.69 -7.57 -8.74
N THR A 337 -12.36 -8.85 -8.86
CA THR A 337 -11.03 -9.36 -9.18
C THR A 337 -10.52 -8.78 -10.51
N GLY A 338 -9.52 -7.91 -10.41
CA GLY A 338 -8.90 -7.29 -11.58
C GLY A 338 -9.64 -6.09 -12.16
N TYR A 339 -10.40 -5.34 -11.35
CA TYR A 339 -10.97 -4.06 -11.80
C TYR A 339 -9.87 -3.10 -12.28
N ARG A 340 -10.14 -2.41 -13.40
CA ARG A 340 -9.37 -1.28 -13.91
C ARG A 340 -10.20 -0.44 -14.87
N TRP A 341 -9.89 0.85 -14.99
CA TRP A 341 -10.52 1.75 -15.96
C TRP A 341 -9.68 2.01 -17.21
N TRP A 342 -8.42 1.57 -17.24
CA TRP A 342 -7.50 1.74 -18.37
C TRP A 342 -7.51 0.53 -19.31
N LYS A 343 -7.06 0.76 -20.54
CA LYS A 343 -6.90 -0.30 -21.56
C LYS A 343 -5.57 -1.02 -21.38
N GLN A 344 -5.44 -2.16 -22.03
CA GLN A 344 -4.18 -2.91 -22.06
C GLN A 344 -3.90 -3.41 -23.47
N LEU A 345 -2.67 -3.24 -23.93
CA LEU A 345 -2.19 -3.67 -25.23
C LEU A 345 -0.88 -4.44 -25.05
N THR A 346 -0.88 -5.69 -25.51
CA THR A 346 0.28 -6.58 -25.43
C THR A 346 0.78 -6.91 -26.83
N TRP A 347 2.05 -6.64 -27.08
CA TRP A 347 2.77 -7.04 -28.28
C TRP A 347 3.67 -8.24 -27.99
N VAL A 348 3.64 -9.24 -28.87
CA VAL A 348 4.52 -10.40 -28.84
C VAL A 348 5.24 -10.47 -30.17
N VAL A 349 6.54 -10.23 -30.16
CA VAL A 349 7.35 -10.05 -31.38
C VAL A 349 8.34 -11.19 -31.54
N ASP A 350 8.26 -11.85 -32.69
CA ASP A 350 9.25 -12.83 -33.12
C ASP A 350 10.56 -12.12 -33.49
N THR A 351 11.63 -12.51 -32.80
CA THR A 351 13.00 -12.02 -33.03
C THR A 351 13.90 -13.10 -33.61
N SER A 352 13.34 -14.14 -34.25
CA SER A 352 14.11 -15.15 -34.97
C SER A 352 14.91 -14.52 -36.13
N THR A 353 15.97 -15.21 -36.57
CA THR A 353 16.83 -14.73 -37.66
C THR A 353 16.04 -14.47 -38.96
N SER A 354 14.93 -15.20 -39.19
CA SER A 354 14.00 -15.03 -40.32
C SER A 354 13.31 -13.66 -40.37
N MET A 355 13.12 -13.02 -39.21
CA MET A 355 12.48 -11.72 -39.03
C MET A 355 13.41 -10.53 -39.29
N ALA A 356 14.72 -10.76 -39.47
CA ALA A 356 15.70 -9.69 -39.63
C ALA A 356 15.39 -8.73 -40.80
N GLY A 357 15.80 -7.46 -40.63
CA GLY A 357 15.64 -6.42 -41.63
C GLY A 357 14.18 -5.99 -41.80
N PRO A 358 13.63 -5.95 -43.03
CA PRO A 358 12.34 -5.30 -43.30
C PRO A 358 11.14 -5.82 -42.51
N LYS A 359 11.15 -7.09 -42.06
CA LYS A 359 10.02 -7.67 -41.32
C LYS A 359 9.97 -7.14 -39.90
N LEU A 360 11.09 -7.22 -39.17
CA LEU A 360 11.21 -6.65 -37.83
C LEU A 360 11.07 -5.12 -37.85
N ASP A 361 11.62 -4.44 -38.86
CA ASP A 361 11.43 -3.00 -39.03
C ASP A 361 9.96 -2.63 -39.29
N GLY A 362 9.23 -3.47 -40.04
CA GLY A 362 7.78 -3.35 -40.21
C GLY A 362 7.03 -3.51 -38.89
N ALA A 363 7.37 -4.53 -38.08
CA ALA A 363 6.76 -4.73 -36.76
C ALA A 363 7.00 -3.51 -35.84
N LYS A 364 8.24 -3.00 -35.77
CA LYS A 364 8.57 -1.77 -35.04
C LYS A 364 7.74 -0.58 -35.51
N THR A 365 7.54 -0.44 -36.82
CA THR A 365 6.76 0.66 -37.39
C THR A 365 5.31 0.60 -36.91
N VAL A 366 4.67 -0.56 -37.03
CA VAL A 366 3.27 -0.75 -36.58
C VAL A 366 3.14 -0.52 -35.07
N ILE A 367 4.08 -1.03 -34.26
CA ILE A 367 4.06 -0.84 -32.81
C ILE A 367 4.18 0.65 -32.44
N ASN A 368 5.10 1.38 -33.08
CA ASN A 368 5.25 2.82 -32.84
C ASN A 368 4.03 3.63 -33.31
N GLU A 369 3.38 3.23 -34.41
CA GLU A 369 2.12 3.86 -34.86
C GLU A 369 1.01 3.65 -33.81
N GLN A 370 0.82 2.42 -33.34
CA GLN A 370 -0.16 2.11 -32.29
C GLN A 370 0.14 2.86 -30.99
N LEU A 371 1.41 2.94 -30.58
CA LEU A 371 1.82 3.72 -29.43
C LEU A 371 1.45 5.20 -29.59
N ASN A 372 1.77 5.81 -30.75
CA ASN A 372 1.45 7.21 -30.99
C ASN A 372 -0.05 7.50 -30.98
N ASP A 373 -0.86 6.59 -31.51
CA ASP A 373 -2.32 6.72 -31.55
C ASP A 373 -2.94 6.60 -30.15
N LEU A 374 -2.34 5.79 -29.27
CA LEU A 374 -2.90 5.44 -27.96
C LEU A 374 -2.28 6.19 -26.79
N ASN A 375 -1.09 6.79 -26.94
CA ASN A 375 -0.36 7.46 -25.85
C ASN A 375 -1.13 8.64 -25.21
N ASN A 376 -2.09 9.21 -25.93
CA ASN A 376 -2.92 10.32 -25.47
C ASN A 376 -4.32 9.88 -25.02
N ASP A 377 -4.57 8.58 -24.84
CA ASP A 377 -5.81 8.11 -24.23
C ASP A 377 -5.93 8.69 -22.81
N PRO A 378 -7.04 9.38 -22.48
CA PRO A 378 -7.18 10.06 -21.18
C PRO A 378 -7.24 9.09 -20.00
N GLN A 379 -7.75 7.86 -20.20
CA GLN A 379 -7.78 6.81 -19.17
C GLN A 379 -6.47 6.02 -19.13
N GLY A 380 -5.68 6.10 -20.20
CA GLY A 380 -4.39 5.43 -20.32
C GLY A 380 -4.49 4.05 -20.98
N VAL A 381 -3.33 3.61 -21.47
CA VAL A 381 -3.14 2.26 -22.02
C VAL A 381 -1.89 1.68 -21.37
N ASP A 382 -2.04 0.52 -20.74
CA ASP A 382 -0.95 -0.32 -20.26
C ASP A 382 -0.33 -1.07 -21.44
N PHE A 383 0.87 -0.63 -21.84
CA PHE A 383 1.65 -1.21 -22.92
C PHE A 383 2.60 -2.29 -22.40
N ASN A 384 2.57 -3.44 -23.06
CA ASN A 384 3.40 -4.59 -22.73
C ASN A 384 4.07 -5.10 -24.00
N LEU A 385 5.37 -5.44 -23.93
CA LEU A 385 6.09 -6.01 -25.06
C LEU A 385 6.97 -7.18 -24.63
N TYR A 386 6.75 -8.31 -25.27
CA TYR A 386 7.55 -9.52 -25.12
C TYR A 386 8.14 -9.92 -26.46
N THR A 387 9.31 -10.53 -26.42
CA THR A 387 9.92 -11.15 -27.59
C THR A 387 10.07 -12.65 -27.39
N PHE A 388 10.06 -13.39 -28.50
CA PHE A 388 10.34 -14.82 -28.52
C PHE A 388 11.11 -15.15 -29.80
N ASN A 389 11.70 -16.33 -29.88
CA ASN A 389 12.42 -16.75 -31.08
C ASN A 389 12.34 -18.28 -31.27
N HIS A 390 12.97 -18.79 -32.33
CA HIS A 390 13.01 -20.22 -32.67
C HIS A 390 13.79 -21.09 -31.68
N GLU A 391 14.55 -20.52 -30.74
CA GLU A 391 15.40 -21.28 -29.82
C GLU A 391 14.63 -21.90 -28.65
N GLY A 392 13.46 -21.38 -28.32
CA GLY A 392 12.70 -21.89 -27.19
C GLY A 392 11.33 -21.24 -26.99
N PHE A 393 10.56 -21.87 -26.11
CA PHE A 393 9.18 -21.49 -25.82
C PHE A 393 9.06 -20.26 -24.91
N ALA A 394 10.15 -19.81 -24.27
CA ALA A 394 10.12 -18.78 -23.24
C ALA A 394 10.14 -17.37 -23.84
N ASN A 395 9.26 -16.50 -23.35
CA ASN A 395 9.32 -15.09 -23.69
C ASN A 395 10.45 -14.37 -22.97
N THR A 396 11.02 -13.37 -23.63
CA THR A 396 11.83 -12.33 -23.02
C THR A 396 10.98 -11.08 -22.88
N LYS A 397 10.80 -10.60 -21.63
CA LYS A 397 10.15 -9.31 -21.36
C LYS A 397 11.04 -8.16 -21.84
N VAL A 398 10.50 -7.25 -22.63
CA VAL A 398 11.15 -5.99 -22.98
C VAL A 398 10.66 -4.90 -22.03
N PHE A 399 9.35 -4.73 -21.92
CA PHE A 399 8.70 -3.89 -20.91
C PHE A 399 7.28 -4.39 -20.60
N GLU A 400 6.73 -3.93 -19.49
CA GLU A 400 5.43 -4.31 -18.94
C GLU A 400 4.95 -3.20 -18.01
N ASN A 401 3.63 -2.99 -17.92
CA ASN A 401 3.02 -1.97 -17.04
C ASN A 401 3.53 -0.56 -17.35
N GLU A 402 3.71 -0.24 -18.64
CA GLU A 402 4.24 1.04 -19.11
C GLU A 402 3.14 1.88 -19.77
N PHE A 403 3.04 3.16 -19.42
CA PHE A 403 1.98 4.04 -19.92
C PHE A 403 2.49 5.17 -20.82
N TYR A 404 3.82 5.37 -20.87
CA TYR A 404 4.41 6.57 -21.43
C TYR A 404 5.34 6.26 -22.61
N ALA A 405 5.07 6.87 -23.76
CA ALA A 405 5.86 6.65 -24.98
C ALA A 405 7.36 6.99 -24.80
N ASP A 406 7.71 8.00 -24.00
CA ASP A 406 9.10 8.37 -23.70
C ASP A 406 9.89 7.24 -23.02
N ARG A 407 9.21 6.36 -22.28
CA ARG A 407 9.83 5.22 -21.60
C ARG A 407 10.10 4.04 -22.53
N ILE A 408 9.23 3.80 -23.50
CA ILE A 408 9.23 2.57 -24.29
C ILE A 408 9.70 2.71 -25.74
N THR A 409 9.65 3.92 -26.33
CA THR A 409 10.02 4.15 -27.75
C THR A 409 11.43 3.65 -28.08
N ASN A 410 12.42 3.95 -27.21
CA ASN A 410 13.80 3.51 -27.43
C ASN A 410 13.94 1.99 -27.37
N GLN A 411 13.16 1.34 -26.50
CA GLN A 411 13.18 -0.12 -26.33
C GLN A 411 12.58 -0.82 -27.55
N ILE A 412 11.46 -0.29 -28.09
CA ILE A 412 10.85 -0.76 -29.33
C ILE A 412 11.82 -0.63 -30.51
N ASN A 413 12.46 0.53 -30.65
CA ASN A 413 13.40 0.79 -31.75
C ASN A 413 14.66 -0.08 -31.63
N GLY A 414 15.04 -0.44 -30.41
CA GLY A 414 16.17 -1.30 -30.07
C GLY A 414 15.96 -2.79 -30.35
N LEU A 415 14.75 -3.26 -30.69
CA LEU A 415 14.51 -4.67 -30.98
C LEU A 415 15.44 -5.18 -32.09
N ALA A 416 16.02 -6.36 -31.89
CA ALA A 416 16.94 -6.96 -32.84
C ALA A 416 16.63 -8.45 -33.01
N ALA A 417 16.85 -8.96 -34.23
CA ALA A 417 16.79 -10.38 -34.49
C ALA A 417 18.00 -11.09 -33.85
N THR A 418 17.79 -12.32 -33.40
CA THR A 418 18.87 -13.19 -32.95
C THR A 418 19.85 -13.48 -34.09
N SER A 419 21.08 -13.82 -33.71
CA SER A 419 22.14 -14.23 -34.65
C SER A 419 22.26 -15.74 -34.77
N SER A 420 21.41 -16.49 -34.08
CA SER A 420 21.50 -17.94 -34.04
C SER A 420 21.04 -18.61 -35.31
N LEU A 421 21.60 -19.79 -35.56
CA LEU A 421 21.31 -20.55 -36.76
C LEU A 421 19.88 -21.08 -36.68
N ASP A 422 19.00 -20.47 -37.47
CA ASP A 422 17.65 -20.95 -37.69
C ASP A 422 17.67 -22.01 -38.80
N LEU A 423 17.77 -23.27 -38.39
CA LEU A 423 17.84 -24.43 -39.30
C LEU A 423 16.57 -24.61 -40.12
N ASP A 424 15.47 -24.06 -39.64
CA ASP A 424 14.14 -24.18 -40.22
C ASP A 424 13.74 -22.93 -41.02
N CYS A 425 14.61 -21.91 -41.10
CA CYS A 425 14.42 -20.67 -41.86
C CYS A 425 13.06 -20.00 -41.59
N GLY A 426 12.64 -19.98 -40.33
CA GLY A 426 11.35 -19.44 -39.88
C GLY A 426 10.19 -20.41 -40.08
N SER A 427 10.40 -21.71 -40.35
CA SER A 427 9.26 -22.61 -40.62
C SER A 427 8.47 -23.03 -39.39
N ILE A 428 9.08 -23.04 -38.20
CA ILE A 428 8.41 -23.39 -36.92
C ILE A 428 8.90 -22.42 -35.85
N VAL A 429 7.96 -21.75 -35.19
CA VAL A 429 8.27 -20.88 -34.05
C VAL A 429 7.25 -21.08 -32.93
N TYR A 430 7.58 -20.59 -31.73
CA TYR A 430 6.77 -20.84 -30.54
C TYR A 430 5.72 -19.77 -30.27
N GLY A 431 5.13 -19.19 -31.32
CA GLY A 431 4.25 -18.01 -31.23
C GLY A 431 3.05 -18.19 -30.30
N LEU A 432 2.34 -19.33 -30.37
CA LEU A 432 1.20 -19.59 -29.46
C LEU A 432 1.63 -19.79 -28.01
N GLY A 433 2.79 -20.42 -27.79
CA GLY A 433 3.37 -20.58 -26.45
C GLY A 433 3.80 -19.24 -25.86
N ALA A 434 4.39 -18.39 -26.70
CA ALA A 434 4.76 -17.02 -26.38
C ALA A 434 3.53 -16.16 -26.04
N MET A 435 2.48 -16.21 -26.84
CA MET A 435 1.21 -15.54 -26.54
C MET A 435 0.63 -15.99 -25.20
N LYS A 436 0.61 -17.30 -24.92
CA LYS A 436 0.11 -17.84 -23.65
C LYS A 436 0.88 -17.26 -22.46
N GLN A 437 2.20 -17.17 -22.55
CA GLN A 437 3.03 -16.61 -21.48
C GLN A 437 2.84 -15.10 -21.32
N ALA A 438 2.74 -14.36 -22.42
CA ALA A 438 2.52 -12.91 -22.40
C ALA A 438 1.14 -12.51 -21.84
N LEU A 439 0.17 -13.43 -21.84
CA LEU A 439 -1.16 -13.21 -21.29
C LEU A 439 -1.29 -13.57 -19.81
N VAL A 440 -0.24 -14.12 -19.19
CA VAL A 440 -0.24 -14.39 -17.75
C VAL A 440 -0.47 -13.06 -17.03
N ASN A 441 -1.54 -13.01 -16.23
CA ASN A 441 -1.96 -11.83 -15.45
C ASN A 441 -2.40 -10.60 -16.27
N LYS A 442 -2.70 -10.83 -17.54
CA LYS A 442 -3.30 -9.86 -18.44
C LYS A 442 -4.78 -10.20 -18.64
N ARG A 443 -5.64 -9.20 -18.57
CA ARG A 443 -7.10 -9.35 -18.74
C ARG A 443 -7.62 -8.38 -19.78
N ALA A 444 -8.84 -8.58 -20.30
CA ALA A 444 -9.61 -7.62 -21.09
C ALA A 444 -8.78 -6.57 -21.89
N GLY A 445 -8.03 -7.04 -22.89
CA GLY A 445 -7.11 -6.20 -23.67
C GLY A 445 -6.77 -6.82 -25.02
N ASP A 446 -6.00 -6.08 -25.81
CA ASP A 446 -5.60 -6.49 -27.15
C ASP A 446 -4.26 -7.21 -27.12
N LEU A 447 -4.13 -8.27 -27.92
CA LEU A 447 -2.89 -9.03 -28.10
C LEU A 447 -2.53 -9.11 -29.58
N TRP A 448 -1.30 -8.71 -29.90
CA TRP A 448 -0.78 -8.68 -31.26
C TRP A 448 0.46 -9.57 -31.35
N LEU A 449 0.40 -10.59 -32.20
CA LEU A 449 1.54 -11.44 -32.53
C LEU A 449 2.15 -11.00 -33.87
N PHE A 450 3.44 -10.66 -33.85
CA PHE A 450 4.22 -10.38 -35.05
C PHE A 450 5.18 -11.53 -35.31
N THR A 451 4.94 -12.31 -36.36
CA THR A 451 5.81 -13.44 -36.74
C THR A 451 5.72 -13.70 -38.25
N ASP A 452 6.79 -14.28 -38.80
CA ASP A 452 6.81 -14.86 -40.14
C ASP A 452 6.82 -16.40 -40.14
N GLY A 453 6.80 -17.01 -38.96
CA GLY A 453 6.80 -18.45 -38.78
C GLY A 453 5.43 -19.09 -38.65
N ARG A 454 5.39 -20.42 -38.80
CA ARG A 454 4.15 -21.22 -38.75
C ARG A 454 3.82 -21.70 -37.35
#